data_AF-A0A321LWX1-F1
#
_entry.id   AF-A0A321LWX1-F1
#
_cell.length_a   1.000
_cell.length_b   1.000
_cell.length_c   1.000
_cell.angle_alpha   90.00
_cell.angle_beta   90.00
_cell.angle_gamma   90.00
#
_symmetry.space_group_name_H-M   'P 1'
#
loop_
_entity.id
_entity.type
_entity.pdbx_description
1 polymer ?
#
loop_
_entity_poly.entity_id
_entity_poly.type
_entity_poly.pdbx_seq_one_letter_code
_entity_poly.pdbx_strand_id
1 'polypeptide(L)'
;MKTTFTPGDEVPRTGVYRVYHDNHRLMHQATLLSGKCFPRCKQCGAAVRFELARVVDDRFVIASRNHVILEDQKDVPRLVKAAGD
;
A
#
# COMPACT_ATOMS: atom_id res chain seq x y z
N MET A 1 15.88 -11.37 6.02
CA MET A 1 14.58 -10.70 5.78
C MET A 1 14.25 -10.81 4.30
N LYS A 2 13.02 -11.18 3.94
CA LYS A 2 12.60 -11.26 2.54
C LYS A 2 12.46 -9.83 1.99
N THR A 3 13.16 -9.50 0.92
CA THR A 3 13.16 -8.17 0.29
C THR A 3 12.18 -8.08 -0.88
N THR A 4 11.83 -9.22 -1.46
CA THR A 4 10.95 -9.35 -2.63
C THR A 4 9.82 -10.33 -2.30
N PHE A 5 8.58 -9.89 -2.48
CA PHE A 5 7.37 -10.64 -2.14
C PHE A 5 6.62 -11.14 -3.39
N THR A 6 5.81 -12.17 -3.20
CA THR A 6 5.01 -12.83 -4.23
C THR A 6 3.52 -12.75 -3.91
N PRO A 7 2.62 -12.90 -4.89
CA PRO A 7 1.19 -12.93 -4.62
C PRO A 7 0.81 -13.97 -3.57
N GLY A 8 -0.09 -13.58 -2.66
CA GLY A 8 -0.51 -14.42 -1.54
C GLY A 8 0.32 -14.25 -0.27
N ASP A 9 1.56 -13.74 -0.35
CA ASP A 9 2.29 -13.32 0.85
C ASP A 9 1.48 -12.23 1.58
N GLU A 10 1.61 -12.17 2.91
CA GLU A 10 1.08 -11.05 3.67
C GLU A 10 1.98 -9.82 3.53
N VAL A 11 1.38 -8.65 3.37
CA VAL A 11 2.07 -7.37 3.29
C VAL A 11 2.58 -7.03 4.70
N PRO A 12 3.91 -6.99 4.91
CA PRO A 12 4.47 -6.85 6.25
C PRO A 12 4.30 -5.43 6.81
N ARG A 13 4.25 -4.41 5.95
CA ARG A 13 4.16 -2.99 6.33
C ARG A 13 3.31 -2.23 5.32
N THR A 14 2.48 -1.33 5.80
CA THR A 14 1.79 -0.39 4.92
C THR A 14 2.83 0.51 4.26
N GLY A 15 2.69 0.73 2.95
CA GLY A 15 3.69 1.48 2.23
C GLY A 15 3.52 1.49 0.73
N VAL A 16 4.45 2.18 0.08
CA VAL A 16 4.60 2.20 -1.36
C VAL A 16 5.52 1.06 -1.76
N TYR A 17 5.02 0.19 -2.63
CA TYR A 17 5.73 -0.94 -3.18
C TYR A 17 6.02 -0.71 -4.66
N ARG A 18 7.24 -1.04 -5.10
CA ARG A 18 7.53 -1.27 -6.51
C ARG A 18 6.93 -2.60 -6.92
N VAL A 19 6.26 -2.61 -8.07
CA VAL A 19 5.59 -3.77 -8.62
C VAL A 19 6.24 -4.08 -9.96
N TYR A 20 6.83 -5.26 -10.05
CA TYR A 20 7.51 -5.76 -11.23
C TYR A 20 6.64 -6.84 -11.87
N HIS A 21 6.31 -6.64 -13.14
CA HIS A 21 5.60 -7.63 -13.96
C HIS A 21 6.60 -8.24 -14.92
N ASP A 22 6.39 -9.50 -15.31
CA ASP A 22 7.28 -10.20 -16.22
C ASP A 22 7.30 -9.57 -17.63
N ASN A 23 6.13 -9.48 -18.31
CA ASN A 23 6.06 -8.89 -19.66
C ASN A 23 4.76 -8.13 -19.97
N HIS A 24 3.93 -7.83 -18.97
CA HIS A 24 2.65 -7.15 -19.20
C HIS A 24 2.77 -5.62 -19.15
N ARG A 25 3.57 -5.08 -18.23
CA ARG A 25 3.78 -3.63 -18.11
C ARG A 25 5.07 -3.31 -17.38
N LEU A 26 5.56 -2.08 -17.59
CA LEU A 26 6.73 -1.55 -16.91
C LEU A 26 6.52 -1.50 -15.38
N MET A 27 7.65 -1.50 -14.67
CA MET A 27 7.66 -1.31 -13.22
C MET A 27 6.92 -0.03 -12.85
N HIS A 28 6.05 -0.13 -11.87
CA HIS A 28 5.33 1.02 -11.31
C HIS A 28 5.21 0.88 -9.80
N GLN A 29 4.71 1.93 -9.16
CA GLN A 29 4.45 1.93 -7.73
C GLN A 29 2.97 1.72 -7.42
N ALA A 30 2.69 1.13 -6.26
CA ALA A 30 1.35 1.01 -5.69
C ALA A 30 1.43 1.06 -4.16
N THR A 31 0.41 1.63 -3.52
CA THR A 31 0.28 1.57 -2.06
C THR A 31 -0.38 0.25 -1.67
N LEU A 32 0.26 -0.48 -0.76
CA LEU A 32 -0.28 -1.70 -0.17
C LEU A 32 -0.40 -1.53 1.34
N LEU A 33 -1.42 -2.15 1.91
CA LEU A 33 -1.76 -2.03 3.33
C LEU A 33 -1.28 -3.28 4.07
N SER A 34 -0.70 -3.07 5.26
CA SER A 34 -0.31 -4.13 6.16
C SER A 34 -1.48 -5.06 6.48
N GLY A 35 -1.20 -6.35 6.69
CA GLY A 35 -2.23 -7.35 6.98
C GLY A 35 -3.14 -7.72 5.80
N LYS A 36 -2.90 -7.17 4.60
CA LYS A 36 -3.51 -7.64 3.35
C LYS A 36 -2.55 -8.57 2.62
N CYS A 37 -3.07 -9.42 1.73
CA CYS A 37 -2.21 -10.22 0.85
C CYS A 37 -1.79 -9.42 -0.39
N PHE A 38 -0.58 -9.68 -0.89
CA PHE A 38 -0.17 -9.18 -2.20
C PHE A 38 -1.08 -9.74 -3.32
N PRO A 39 -1.63 -8.88 -4.19
CA PRO A 39 -2.60 -9.32 -5.20
C PRO A 39 -1.92 -10.09 -6.35
N ARG A 40 -2.68 -10.97 -7.00
CA ARG A 40 -2.29 -11.53 -8.30
C ARG A 40 -2.53 -10.53 -9.41
N CYS A 41 -1.70 -10.56 -10.45
CA CYS A 41 -1.95 -9.81 -11.67
C CYS A 41 -2.93 -10.60 -12.54
N LYS A 42 -3.92 -9.93 -13.15
CA LYS A 42 -4.90 -10.60 -14.04
C LYS A 42 -4.27 -11.20 -15.29
N GLN A 43 -3.15 -10.65 -15.76
CA GLN A 43 -2.42 -11.15 -16.93
C GLN A 43 -1.19 -11.99 -16.54
N CYS A 44 -0.35 -11.50 -15.61
CA CYS A 44 0.86 -12.24 -15.21
C CYS A 44 0.61 -13.37 -14.19
N GLY A 45 -0.59 -13.45 -13.61
CA GLY A 45 -0.90 -14.40 -12.54
C GLY A 45 0.04 -14.24 -11.34
N ALA A 46 0.84 -15.27 -11.08
CA ALA A 46 1.83 -15.32 -10.01
C ALA A 46 3.20 -14.74 -10.40
N ALA A 47 3.44 -14.43 -11.68
CA ALA A 47 4.67 -13.83 -12.20
C ALA A 47 4.68 -12.29 -12.03
N VAL A 48 4.34 -11.83 -10.81
CA VAL A 48 4.47 -10.44 -10.37
C VAL A 48 5.25 -10.43 -9.06
N ARG A 49 6.12 -9.44 -8.87
CA ARG A 49 6.96 -9.30 -7.67
C ARG A 49 6.78 -7.93 -7.05
N PHE A 50 6.91 -7.87 -5.73
CA PHE A 50 6.70 -6.65 -4.97
C PHE A 50 7.91 -6.36 -4.08
N GLU A 51 8.34 -5.12 -4.06
CA GLU A 51 9.44 -4.66 -3.21
C GLU A 51 9.04 -3.40 -2.47
N LEU A 52 9.23 -3.38 -1.15
CA LEU A 52 8.89 -2.23 -0.34
C LEU A 52 9.88 -1.10 -0.63
N ALA A 53 9.39 0.01 -1.19
CA ALA A 53 10.20 1.18 -1.48
C ALA A 53 10.15 2.22 -0.37
N ARG A 54 8.98 2.39 0.27
CA ARG A 54 8.78 3.35 1.35
C ARG A 54 7.69 2.88 2.31
N VAL A 55 8.00 2.83 3.60
CA VAL A 55 6.99 2.61 4.65
C VAL A 55 6.13 3.86 4.80
N VAL A 56 4.83 3.66 4.98
CA VAL A 56 3.87 4.71 5.35
C VAL A 56 3.26 4.31 6.69
N ASP A 57 3.14 5.25 7.60
CA ASP A 57 2.45 5.00 8.87
C ASP A 57 0.94 4.92 8.61
N ASP A 58 0.35 3.80 9.01
CA ASP A 58 -1.06 3.45 8.82
C ASP A 58 -2.01 4.54 9.35
N ARG A 59 -1.58 5.37 10.31
CA ARG A 59 -2.34 6.52 10.83
C ARG A 59 -2.65 7.59 9.78
N PHE A 60 -1.88 7.66 8.71
CA PHE A 60 -2.06 8.63 7.62
C PHE A 60 -2.69 8.04 6.37
N VAL A 61 -3.06 6.76 6.39
CA VAL A 61 -3.72 6.14 5.24
C VAL A 61 -5.21 6.43 5.29
N ILE A 62 -5.61 7.46 4.54
CA ILE A 62 -7.01 7.68 4.20
C ILE A 62 -7.36 6.62 3.16
N ALA A 63 -8.27 5.70 3.50
CA ALA A 63 -8.76 4.68 2.58
C ALA A 63 -9.62 5.34 1.50
N SER A 64 -8.98 6.00 0.53
CA SER A 64 -9.70 6.60 -0.58
C SER A 64 -10.18 5.50 -1.52
N ARG A 65 -11.46 5.18 -1.43
CA ARG A 65 -12.14 4.24 -2.30
C ARG A 65 -12.55 4.99 -3.57
N ASN A 66 -11.66 4.95 -4.58
CA ASN A 66 -11.86 5.37 -5.97
C ASN A 66 -11.95 6.89 -6.22
N HIS A 67 -10.93 7.46 -6.90
CA HIS A 67 -11.01 8.84 -7.40
C HIS A 67 -11.32 8.88 -8.90
N VAL A 68 -12.50 9.38 -9.25
CA VAL A 68 -12.65 10.28 -10.40
C VAL A 68 -13.24 11.63 -9.99
N ILE A 69 -13.84 11.75 -8.80
CA ILE A 69 -14.62 12.93 -8.37
C ILE A 69 -14.52 13.09 -6.84
N LEU A 70 -13.38 13.51 -6.27
CA LEU A 70 -13.34 13.82 -4.84
C LEU A 70 -12.66 15.15 -4.57
N GLU A 71 -13.31 15.96 -3.75
CA GLU A 71 -12.69 17.02 -2.95
C GLU A 71 -12.24 16.45 -1.60
N ASP A 72 -11.21 17.08 -1.04
CA ASP A 72 -10.54 16.62 0.18
C ASP A 72 -11.49 16.65 1.40
N GLN A 73 -11.44 15.60 2.21
CA GLN A 73 -12.05 15.59 3.53
C GLN A 73 -11.08 16.31 4.46
N LYS A 74 -11.33 17.58 4.75
CA LYS A 74 -10.49 18.38 5.66
C LYS A 74 -10.17 17.59 6.93
N ASP A 75 -8.88 17.46 7.23
CA ASP A 75 -8.37 16.84 8.45
C ASP A 75 -9.15 17.32 9.67
N VAL A 76 -9.90 16.41 10.30
CA VAL A 76 -10.50 16.68 11.61
C VAL A 76 -9.35 16.66 12.63
N PRO A 77 -9.09 17.75 13.37
CA PRO A 77 -8.02 17.75 14.36
C PRO A 77 -8.22 16.61 15.34
N ARG A 78 -7.21 15.74 15.45
CA ARG A 78 -7.20 14.71 16.48
C ARG A 78 -7.17 15.42 17.83
N LEU A 79 -8.27 15.38 18.58
CA LEU A 79 -8.27 15.72 20.01
C LEU A 79 -7.31 14.75 20.71
N VAL A 80 -6.08 15.20 20.94
CA VAL A 80 -5.17 14.53 21.87
C VAL A 80 -5.66 14.90 23.27
N LYS A 81 -6.18 13.92 24.01
CA LYS A 81 -6.49 14.11 25.44
C LYS A 81 -5.22 14.56 26.16
N ALA A 82 -5.36 15.58 26.99
CA ALA A 82 -4.29 16.23 27.75
C ALA A 82 -3.39 15.22 28.48
N ALA A 83 -2.08 15.39 28.34
CA ALA A 83 -1.13 14.99 29.37
C ALA A 83 -1.32 15.97 30.53
N GLY A 84 -1.75 15.46 31.68
CA GLY A 84 -1.82 16.22 32.91
C GLY A 84 -0.48 16.23 33.63
N ASP A 85 -0.22 17.33 34.32
CA ASP A 85 0.69 17.48 35.48
C ASP A 85 -0.10 18.18 36.59
#